data_AF-A0AAI9TXU7-F1
#
_entry.id   AF-A0AAI9TXU7-F1
#
_cell.length_a   1.000
_cell.length_b   1.000
_cell.length_c   1.000
_cell.angle_alpha   90.00
_cell.angle_beta   90.00
_cell.angle_gamma   90.00
#
_symmetry.space_group_name_H-M   'P 1'
#
loop_
_entity.id
_entity.type
_entity.pdbx_description
1 polymer ?
#
loop_
_entity_poly.entity_id
_entity_poly.type
_entity_poly.pdbx_seq_one_letter_code
_entity_poly.pdbx_strand_id
1 'polypeptide(L)'
;MRFSATLAVVPLGARLAQAALDVDAITEKYFGNDAPWYKNRIPLFESSDTEITDVYYYRWNLFRTHQRDVGTKYGYITTEFIDNVSWQTQPWASNNCAAIFHLSEGRWCRDPRFKQDHATFMYSADSNPRQYSESLADGVWRNYLVDGDPALAISLLDDMQRVYNQWVGDHFDEAKGLFWIEPIADATEYTISSIDVSGGYDGFFGGQAFRPTINTYQYANARAIAKTAALKGGLDSVVEEYNTRAQNIKDTLQRDLWNSTFEHFIDRYQVNNENVTYWDFIRGRELAGFVPWAHDLLDDDAKFGEAWKHALNSEELGGLFGLRTVEPSYEYYMRVWRYEGTHTECHWNGPSWPYQTTQVLTSLANVLDHYPNTAAHITVGDYTRLLKQYANQHYNKHYGNILDVEENYDPDTGEPIVGLGRSHHYFHSGYVDLIVTGFVGIRPREDDVLEVNPLADPSSISYYRIGSLIRPRLTAASARTNYGPYLRYS
;
A
#
# COMPACT_ATOMS: atom_id res chain seq x y z
N MET A 1 -60.13 -11.74 20.06
CA MET A 1 -59.34 -10.49 20.04
C MET A 1 -58.62 -10.40 18.70
N ARG A 2 -58.91 -9.37 17.90
CA ARG A 2 -58.13 -9.04 16.70
C ARG A 2 -57.05 -8.05 17.13
N PHE A 3 -55.78 -8.41 16.98
CA PHE A 3 -54.68 -7.45 17.05
C PHE A 3 -54.33 -7.04 15.63
N SER A 4 -54.69 -5.82 15.25
CA SER A 4 -54.12 -5.13 14.09
C SER A 4 -52.71 -4.68 14.47
N ALA A 5 -51.70 -5.27 13.85
CA ALA A 5 -50.36 -4.69 13.82
C ALA A 5 -50.29 -3.76 12.61
N THR A 6 -50.40 -2.46 12.86
CA THR A 6 -50.14 -1.44 11.86
C THR A 6 -48.64 -1.44 11.58
N LEU A 7 -48.20 -2.08 10.50
CA LEU A 7 -46.85 -1.87 9.98
C LEU A 7 -46.75 -0.40 9.56
N ALA A 8 -46.02 0.39 10.33
CA ALA A 8 -45.60 1.72 9.89
C ALA A 8 -44.64 1.54 8.71
N VAL A 9 -45.17 1.68 7.50
CA VAL A 9 -44.37 1.83 6.29
C VAL A 9 -43.75 3.23 6.35
N VAL A 10 -42.57 3.33 6.96
CA VAL A 10 -41.73 4.52 6.81
C VAL A 10 -41.26 4.52 5.35
N PRO A 11 -41.51 5.59 4.56
CA PRO A 11 -41.11 5.62 3.17
C PRO A 11 -39.58 5.49 3.08
N LEU A 12 -39.12 4.65 2.15
CA LEU A 12 -37.70 4.36 1.92
C LEU A 12 -36.85 5.64 1.80
N GLY A 13 -37.43 6.71 1.24
CA GLY A 13 -36.80 8.04 1.11
C GLY A 13 -36.53 8.76 2.44
N ALA A 14 -37.35 8.56 3.48
CA ALA A 14 -37.11 9.14 4.80
C ALA A 14 -35.98 8.42 5.55
N ARG A 15 -35.85 7.09 5.37
CA ARG A 15 -34.71 6.32 5.90
C ARG A 15 -33.41 6.62 5.15
N LEU A 16 -33.46 6.87 3.84
CA LEU A 16 -32.30 7.27 3.03
C LEU A 16 -31.82 8.69 3.34
N ALA A 17 -32.72 9.64 3.58
CA ALA A 17 -32.36 11.00 4.00
C ALA A 17 -31.71 11.05 5.40
N GLN A 18 -32.10 10.14 6.30
CA GLN A 18 -31.51 9.97 7.63
C GLN A 18 -30.20 9.15 7.60
N ALA A 19 -29.84 8.61 6.44
CA ALA A 19 -28.68 7.76 6.19
C ALA A 19 -27.75 8.34 5.10
N ALA A 20 -27.79 9.66 4.88
CA ALA A 20 -26.80 10.40 4.07
C ALA A 20 -25.75 11.03 5.01
N LEU A 21 -24.48 11.12 4.56
CA LEU A 21 -23.39 11.61 5.41
C LEU A 21 -23.49 13.10 5.21
N ASP A 22 -23.58 13.85 6.30
CA ASP A 22 -23.70 15.30 6.19
C ASP A 22 -22.37 15.86 5.69
N VAL A 23 -22.30 16.09 4.38
CA VAL A 23 -21.08 16.51 3.69
C VAL A 23 -20.57 17.81 4.26
N ASP A 24 -21.47 18.75 4.53
CA ASP A 24 -21.11 20.07 5.03
C ASP A 24 -20.62 19.96 6.47
N ALA A 25 -21.39 19.32 7.37
CA ALA A 25 -21.00 19.19 8.77
C ALA A 25 -19.69 18.42 8.97
N ILE A 26 -19.48 17.33 8.23
CA ILE A 26 -18.27 16.52 8.32
C ILE A 26 -17.05 17.30 7.80
N THR A 27 -17.16 17.89 6.62
CA THR A 27 -16.01 18.62 6.05
C THR A 27 -15.68 19.88 6.83
N GLU A 28 -16.68 20.56 7.40
CA GLU A 28 -16.46 21.70 8.31
C GLU A 28 -15.81 21.25 9.63
N LYS A 29 -16.22 20.10 10.19
CA LYS A 29 -15.59 19.53 11.40
C LYS A 29 -14.10 19.27 11.20
N TYR A 30 -13.72 18.58 10.12
CA TYR A 30 -12.35 18.10 9.94
C TYR A 30 -11.43 19.06 9.20
N PHE A 31 -11.97 19.97 8.38
CA PHE A 31 -11.17 20.84 7.52
C PHE A 31 -11.48 22.33 7.71
N GLY A 32 -12.52 22.71 8.44
CA GLY A 32 -12.85 24.12 8.71
C GLY A 32 -12.92 24.97 7.44
N ASN A 33 -12.10 26.03 7.35
CA ASN A 33 -12.06 26.92 6.19
C ASN A 33 -11.68 26.23 4.88
N ASP A 34 -11.02 25.08 4.97
CA ASP A 34 -10.57 24.30 3.82
C ASP A 34 -11.63 23.31 3.30
N ALA A 35 -12.78 23.17 3.99
CA ALA A 35 -13.88 22.30 3.61
C ALA A 35 -14.28 22.37 2.12
N PRO A 36 -14.36 23.55 1.45
CA PRO A 36 -14.74 23.63 0.04
C PRO A 36 -13.86 22.79 -0.91
N TRP A 37 -12.58 22.57 -0.58
CA TRP A 37 -11.71 21.72 -1.40
C TRP A 37 -12.17 20.25 -1.33
N TYR A 38 -12.53 19.76 -0.14
CA TYR A 38 -12.84 18.36 0.12
C TYR A 38 -14.26 17.94 -0.26
N LYS A 39 -15.26 18.82 -0.11
CA LYS A 39 -16.70 18.53 -0.29
C LYS A 39 -17.01 17.72 -1.57
N ASN A 40 -16.32 18.05 -2.67
CA ASN A 40 -16.53 17.40 -3.97
C ASN A 40 -15.40 16.46 -4.41
N ARG A 41 -14.37 16.26 -3.57
CA ARG A 41 -13.15 15.52 -3.93
C ARG A 41 -13.03 14.19 -3.23
N ILE A 42 -13.39 14.10 -1.96
CA ILE A 42 -13.13 12.89 -1.17
C ILE A 42 -14.40 12.07 -0.93
N PRO A 43 -14.30 10.74 -0.74
CA PRO A 43 -15.32 9.98 -0.05
C PRO A 43 -15.37 10.38 1.42
N LEU A 44 -16.55 10.30 2.04
CA LEU A 44 -16.73 10.58 3.45
C LEU A 44 -16.93 9.26 4.20
N PHE A 45 -16.42 9.19 5.43
CA PHE A 45 -16.38 7.99 6.22
C PHE A 45 -16.62 8.30 7.70
N GLU A 46 -17.38 7.45 8.39
CA GLU A 46 -17.50 7.48 9.85
C GLU A 46 -17.54 6.05 10.38
N SER A 47 -17.04 5.84 11.59
CA SER A 47 -17.22 4.57 12.32
C SER A 47 -17.39 4.80 13.81
N SER A 48 -17.71 3.73 14.54
CA SER A 48 -17.74 3.77 16.01
C SER A 48 -16.36 3.88 16.64
N ASP A 49 -15.28 3.72 15.86
CA ASP A 49 -13.90 3.96 16.29
C ASP A 49 -13.48 5.36 15.83
N THR A 50 -13.33 6.25 16.80
CA THR A 50 -13.05 7.67 16.54
C THR A 50 -11.66 7.87 15.97
N GLU A 51 -10.69 7.11 16.43
CA GLU A 51 -9.29 7.18 16.01
C GLU A 51 -9.16 6.75 14.54
N ILE A 52 -9.81 5.64 14.13
CA ILE A 52 -9.84 5.25 12.72
C ILE A 52 -10.45 6.37 11.86
N THR A 53 -11.53 6.98 12.34
CA THR A 53 -12.23 8.06 11.63
C THR A 53 -11.38 9.33 11.53
N ASP A 54 -10.75 9.76 12.62
CA ASP A 54 -9.93 10.96 12.68
C ASP A 54 -8.69 10.83 11.77
N VAL A 55 -8.03 9.66 11.80
CA VAL A 55 -6.89 9.38 10.91
C VAL A 55 -7.33 9.38 9.44
N TYR A 56 -8.51 8.83 9.10
CA TYR A 56 -9.02 8.88 7.72
C TYR A 56 -9.09 10.32 7.17
N TYR A 57 -9.59 11.26 7.97
CA TYR A 57 -9.68 12.66 7.56
C TYR A 57 -8.34 13.40 7.59
N TYR A 58 -7.48 13.10 8.57
CA TYR A 58 -6.10 13.57 8.58
C TYR A 58 -5.34 13.14 7.32
N ARG A 59 -5.53 11.90 6.87
CA ARG A 59 -4.88 11.36 5.67
C ARG A 59 -5.37 12.00 4.37
N TRP A 60 -6.63 12.45 4.30
CA TRP A 60 -7.06 13.34 3.23
C TRP A 60 -6.44 14.73 3.29
N ASN A 61 -6.20 15.27 4.49
CA ASN A 61 -5.45 16.51 4.64
C ASN A 61 -4.00 16.35 4.16
N LEU A 62 -3.33 15.27 4.58
CA LEU A 62 -2.01 14.86 4.12
C LEU A 62 -1.98 14.77 2.59
N PHE A 63 -2.88 14.00 1.98
CA PHE A 63 -2.95 13.86 0.53
C PHE A 63 -3.00 15.22 -0.17
N ARG A 64 -3.87 16.15 0.28
CA ARG A 64 -3.96 17.51 -0.29
C ARG A 64 -2.65 18.28 -0.13
N THR A 65 -2.06 18.28 1.06
CA THR A 65 -0.83 19.01 1.37
C THR A 65 0.33 18.62 0.47
N HIS A 66 0.37 17.35 0.06
CA HIS A 66 1.39 16.82 -0.82
C HIS A 66 1.11 17.01 -2.33
N GLN A 67 0.00 17.67 -2.71
CA GLN A 67 -0.25 18.00 -4.12
C GLN A 67 0.52 19.26 -4.51
N ARG A 68 1.67 19.05 -5.17
CA ARG A 68 2.51 20.13 -5.69
C ARG A 68 2.14 20.43 -7.14
N ASP A 69 1.71 21.67 -7.40
CA ASP A 69 1.54 22.18 -8.76
C ASP A 69 2.92 22.41 -9.39
N VAL A 70 3.23 21.66 -10.45
CA VAL A 70 4.50 21.71 -11.17
C VAL A 70 4.38 22.42 -12.53
N GLY A 71 3.26 23.12 -12.75
CA GLY A 71 2.99 23.93 -13.93
C GLY A 71 2.32 23.17 -15.07
N THR A 72 2.04 23.90 -16.15
CA THR A 72 1.16 23.44 -17.25
C THR A 72 1.64 22.20 -18.02
N LYS A 73 2.91 21.82 -17.88
CA LYS A 73 3.45 20.63 -18.55
C LYS A 73 2.90 19.33 -17.95
N TYR A 74 2.81 19.28 -16.61
CA TYR A 74 2.46 18.05 -15.89
C TYR A 74 1.30 18.22 -14.91
N GLY A 75 0.89 19.44 -14.57
CA GLY A 75 -0.17 19.67 -13.59
C GLY A 75 0.33 19.42 -12.17
N TYR A 76 -0.23 18.43 -11.47
CA TYR A 76 0.13 18.10 -10.09
C TYR A 76 1.00 16.84 -9.96
N ILE A 77 1.96 16.86 -9.05
CA ILE A 77 2.57 15.63 -8.51
C ILE A 77 2.23 15.49 -7.03
N THR A 78 2.18 14.25 -6.56
CA THR A 78 2.22 13.95 -5.14
C THR A 78 3.67 13.86 -4.68
N THR A 79 4.07 14.67 -3.71
CA THR A 79 5.40 14.57 -3.09
C THR A 79 5.39 13.59 -1.94
N GLU A 80 6.55 13.04 -1.60
CA GLU A 80 6.71 12.16 -0.43
C GLU A 80 7.06 12.97 0.83
N PHE A 81 8.05 13.86 0.70
CA PHE A 81 8.39 14.87 1.70
C PHE A 81 7.74 16.21 1.35
N ILE A 82 7.34 16.98 2.36
CA ILE A 82 6.89 18.37 2.17
C ILE A 82 8.10 19.25 1.87
N ASP A 83 9.12 19.15 2.72
CA ASP A 83 10.39 19.84 2.57
C ASP A 83 11.27 19.15 1.53
N ASN A 84 12.15 19.92 0.90
CA ASN A 84 13.06 19.38 -0.09
C ASN A 84 14.14 18.52 0.58
N VAL A 85 14.36 17.32 0.05
CA VAL A 85 15.45 16.42 0.44
C VAL A 85 16.51 16.32 -0.67
N SER A 86 17.73 15.92 -0.32
CA SER A 86 18.86 15.94 -1.27
C SER A 86 18.78 14.87 -2.36
N TRP A 87 18.02 13.80 -2.15
CA TRP A 87 17.86 12.66 -3.07
C TRP A 87 16.61 12.73 -3.95
N GLN A 88 15.81 13.79 -3.85
CA GLN A 88 14.66 13.96 -4.72
C GLN A 88 15.07 14.32 -6.15
N THR A 89 14.23 14.01 -7.13
CA THR A 89 14.38 14.51 -8.49
C THR A 89 14.08 16.01 -8.56
N GLN A 90 15.07 16.80 -8.98
CA GLN A 90 14.98 18.25 -9.13
C GLN A 90 14.45 18.63 -10.52
N PRO A 91 13.75 19.79 -10.67
CA PRO A 91 13.39 20.76 -9.64
C PRO A 91 12.06 20.45 -8.90
N TRP A 92 11.39 19.34 -9.22
CA TRP A 92 10.00 19.12 -8.81
C TRP A 92 9.81 18.55 -7.41
N ALA A 93 10.85 17.97 -6.80
CA ALA A 93 10.76 17.19 -5.56
C ALA A 93 10.00 15.87 -5.72
N SER A 94 10.18 15.22 -6.87
CA SER A 94 9.61 13.89 -7.08
C SER A 94 10.48 12.81 -6.46
N ASN A 95 9.83 11.82 -5.85
CA ASN A 95 10.40 10.57 -5.39
C ASN A 95 9.42 9.44 -5.76
N ASN A 96 9.88 8.37 -6.42
CA ASN A 96 9.00 7.27 -6.83
C ASN A 96 8.77 6.22 -5.74
N CYS A 97 9.51 6.30 -4.62
CA CYS A 97 9.55 5.30 -3.56
C CYS A 97 8.17 4.86 -3.02
N ALA A 98 7.31 5.83 -2.69
CA ALA A 98 5.94 5.58 -2.21
C ALA A 98 4.86 5.80 -3.28
N ALA A 99 5.22 5.89 -4.57
CA ALA A 99 4.28 6.25 -5.63
C ALA A 99 3.09 5.28 -5.75
N ILE A 100 3.27 4.00 -5.43
CA ILE A 100 2.15 3.05 -5.38
C ILE A 100 1.10 3.44 -4.32
N PHE A 101 1.52 3.95 -3.17
CA PHE A 101 0.61 4.41 -2.13
C PHE A 101 -0.04 5.73 -2.52
N HIS A 102 0.69 6.64 -3.16
CA HIS A 102 0.14 7.89 -3.69
C HIS A 102 -0.97 7.63 -4.71
N LEU A 103 -0.73 6.70 -5.65
CA LEU A 103 -1.73 6.27 -6.63
C LEU A 103 -2.90 5.57 -5.94
N SER A 104 -2.64 4.65 -5.01
CA SER A 104 -3.69 3.88 -4.32
C SER A 104 -4.56 4.75 -3.40
N GLU A 105 -4.02 5.78 -2.78
CA GLU A 105 -4.77 6.75 -1.97
C GLU A 105 -5.53 7.73 -2.88
N GLY A 106 -4.83 8.28 -3.88
CA GLY A 106 -5.38 9.24 -4.84
C GLY A 106 -6.47 8.67 -5.74
N ARG A 107 -6.54 7.34 -5.94
CA ARG A 107 -7.56 6.71 -6.79
C ARG A 107 -8.99 6.98 -6.35
N TRP A 108 -9.17 7.24 -5.05
CA TRP A 108 -10.47 7.56 -4.44
C TRP A 108 -10.85 9.04 -4.54
N CYS A 109 -9.92 9.90 -4.96
CA CYS A 109 -10.21 11.31 -5.19
C CYS A 109 -11.05 11.47 -6.46
N ARG A 110 -12.22 12.09 -6.33
CA ARG A 110 -13.16 12.39 -7.41
C ARG A 110 -12.65 13.43 -8.40
N ASP A 111 -11.59 14.16 -8.06
CA ASP A 111 -10.87 15.03 -8.98
C ASP A 111 -9.70 14.24 -9.58
N PRO A 112 -9.83 13.72 -10.82
CA PRO A 112 -8.90 12.74 -11.35
C PRO A 112 -7.53 13.32 -11.69
N ARG A 113 -7.40 14.66 -11.72
CA ARG A 113 -6.15 15.35 -12.08
C ARG A 113 -5.00 14.89 -11.21
N PHE A 114 -5.16 14.81 -9.90
CA PHE A 114 -4.07 14.46 -8.98
C PHE A 114 -3.46 13.08 -9.26
N LYS A 115 -4.28 12.06 -9.57
CA LYS A 115 -3.77 10.73 -9.90
C LYS A 115 -3.28 10.62 -11.35
N GLN A 116 -3.95 11.28 -12.30
CA GLN A 116 -3.61 11.25 -13.73
C GLN A 116 -2.31 12.00 -14.01
N ASP A 117 -2.18 13.21 -13.48
CA ASP A 117 -1.02 14.07 -13.59
C ASP A 117 0.20 13.41 -12.96
N HIS A 118 0.04 12.86 -11.75
CA HIS A 118 1.13 12.18 -11.04
C HIS A 118 1.61 10.93 -11.78
N ALA A 119 0.69 10.07 -12.25
CA ALA A 119 1.05 8.89 -13.05
C ALA A 119 1.78 9.28 -14.35
N THR A 120 1.28 10.32 -15.04
CA THR A 120 1.88 10.84 -16.27
C THR A 120 3.29 11.38 -16.00
N PHE A 121 3.46 12.15 -14.92
CA PHE A 121 4.77 12.66 -14.52
C PHE A 121 5.75 11.52 -14.22
N MET A 122 5.33 10.49 -13.47
CA MET A 122 6.20 9.39 -13.06
C MET A 122 6.83 8.65 -14.24
N TYR A 123 6.10 8.50 -15.35
CA TYR A 123 6.62 7.88 -16.57
C TYR A 123 7.36 8.83 -17.52
N SER A 124 7.30 10.14 -17.27
CA SER A 124 7.92 11.15 -18.12
C SER A 124 9.45 11.12 -18.07
N ALA A 125 10.10 11.74 -19.06
CA ALA A 125 11.56 11.90 -19.10
C ALA A 125 12.13 12.81 -17.99
N ASP A 126 11.26 13.51 -17.26
CA ASP A 126 11.61 14.44 -16.18
C ASP A 126 11.48 13.81 -14.78
N SER A 127 11.08 12.54 -14.73
CA SER A 127 11.02 11.73 -13.51
C SER A 127 12.07 10.61 -13.56
N ASN A 128 12.33 10.00 -12.40
CA ASN A 128 13.05 8.75 -12.32
C ASN A 128 12.11 7.63 -11.82
N PRO A 129 11.46 6.87 -12.71
CA PRO A 129 10.57 5.79 -12.32
C PRO A 129 11.31 4.58 -11.73
N ARG A 130 12.65 4.55 -11.76
CA ARG A 130 13.46 3.42 -11.27
C ARG A 130 14.50 3.85 -10.23
N GLN A 131 14.30 4.99 -9.56
CA GLN A 131 15.17 5.36 -8.44
C GLN A 131 15.02 4.37 -7.28
N TYR A 132 13.78 3.98 -7.01
CA TYR A 132 13.43 2.86 -6.14
C TYR A 132 12.64 1.80 -6.92
N SER A 133 12.58 0.58 -6.39
CA SER A 133 11.70 -0.48 -6.87
C SER A 133 10.24 -0.01 -6.90
N GLU A 134 9.45 -0.49 -7.85
CA GLU A 134 8.12 0.07 -8.09
C GLU A 134 7.11 -0.92 -8.67
N SER A 135 5.82 -0.64 -8.39
CA SER A 135 4.65 -1.27 -9.00
C SER A 135 3.71 -0.23 -9.66
N LEU A 136 4.27 0.74 -10.40
CA LEU A 136 3.56 1.87 -10.99
C LEU A 136 2.49 1.44 -12.01
N ALA A 137 2.77 0.44 -12.85
CA ALA A 137 1.81 -0.03 -13.85
C ALA A 137 0.59 -0.65 -13.16
N ASP A 138 0.82 -1.40 -12.08
CA ASP A 138 -0.25 -1.89 -11.21
C ASP A 138 -1.04 -0.74 -10.55
N GLY A 139 -0.37 0.30 -10.06
CA GLY A 139 -1.03 1.50 -9.55
C GLY A 139 -1.95 2.18 -10.58
N VAL A 140 -1.51 2.30 -11.83
CA VAL A 140 -2.34 2.85 -12.93
C VAL A 140 -3.51 1.92 -13.26
N TRP A 141 -3.30 0.61 -13.28
CA TRP A 141 -4.38 -0.35 -13.48
C TRP A 141 -5.42 -0.29 -12.37
N ARG A 142 -4.98 -0.22 -11.10
CA ARG A 142 -5.84 -0.06 -9.92
C ARG A 142 -6.64 1.24 -9.93
N ASN A 143 -6.16 2.29 -10.58
CA ASN A 143 -6.92 3.52 -10.81
C ASN A 143 -8.10 3.30 -11.75
N TYR A 144 -7.86 2.59 -12.86
CA TYR A 144 -8.87 2.23 -13.85
C TYR A 144 -10.00 1.39 -13.22
N LEU A 145 -9.67 0.44 -12.32
CA LEU A 145 -10.68 -0.35 -11.62
C LEU A 145 -11.65 0.47 -10.75
N VAL A 146 -11.31 1.72 -10.42
CA VAL A 146 -12.14 2.60 -9.57
C VAL A 146 -12.94 3.61 -10.39
N ASP A 147 -12.35 4.24 -11.41
CA ASP A 147 -13.05 5.25 -12.22
C ASP A 147 -13.64 4.70 -13.53
N GLY A 148 -13.23 3.52 -13.95
CA GLY A 148 -13.63 2.89 -15.21
C GLY A 148 -13.13 3.61 -16.47
N ASP A 149 -12.20 4.57 -16.35
CA ASP A 149 -11.68 5.33 -17.48
C ASP A 149 -10.34 4.75 -17.97
N PRO A 150 -10.32 4.04 -19.11
CA PRO A 150 -9.12 3.36 -19.58
C PRO A 150 -8.11 4.32 -20.23
N ALA A 151 -8.47 5.59 -20.44
CA ALA A 151 -7.67 6.51 -21.26
C ALA A 151 -6.24 6.68 -20.74
N LEU A 152 -6.08 6.85 -19.43
CA LEU A 152 -4.75 6.98 -18.81
C LEU A 152 -3.92 5.72 -19.01
N ALA A 153 -4.45 4.55 -18.63
CA ALA A 153 -3.75 3.28 -18.73
C ALA A 153 -3.31 2.98 -20.17
N ILE A 154 -4.22 3.14 -21.13
CA ILE A 154 -3.92 2.96 -22.56
C ILE A 154 -2.84 3.91 -23.06
N SER A 155 -2.86 5.18 -22.61
CA SER A 155 -1.88 6.19 -23.01
C SER A 155 -0.46 5.92 -22.49
N LEU A 156 -0.35 5.26 -21.34
CA LEU A 156 0.91 4.97 -20.66
C LEU A 156 1.45 3.57 -20.97
N LEU A 157 0.72 2.73 -21.73
CA LEU A 157 1.08 1.33 -21.96
C LEU A 157 2.50 1.14 -22.55
N ASP A 158 2.93 2.01 -23.45
CA ASP A 158 4.27 1.91 -24.05
C ASP A 158 5.37 2.29 -23.03
N ASP A 159 5.12 3.28 -22.16
CA ASP A 159 6.02 3.66 -21.08
C ASP A 159 6.12 2.60 -19.99
N MET A 160 5.00 1.96 -19.65
CA MET A 160 4.98 0.82 -18.71
C MET A 160 5.86 -0.32 -19.22
N GLN A 161 5.73 -0.69 -20.50
CA GLN A 161 6.57 -1.72 -21.13
C GLN A 161 8.04 -1.31 -21.16
N ARG A 162 8.34 -0.03 -21.45
CA ARG A 162 9.71 0.50 -21.45
C ARG A 162 10.35 0.36 -20.07
N VAL A 163 9.68 0.84 -19.01
CA VAL A 163 10.21 0.78 -17.64
C VAL A 163 10.41 -0.68 -17.20
N TYR A 164 9.44 -1.56 -17.44
CA TYR A 164 9.56 -2.99 -17.13
C TYR A 164 10.77 -3.61 -17.83
N ASN A 165 10.93 -3.38 -19.14
CA ASN A 165 12.03 -3.95 -19.91
C ASN A 165 13.40 -3.36 -19.52
N GLN A 166 13.45 -2.15 -18.99
CA GLN A 166 14.67 -1.61 -18.40
C GLN A 166 15.06 -2.37 -17.13
N TRP A 167 14.11 -2.66 -16.23
CA TRP A 167 14.37 -3.53 -15.07
C TRP A 167 14.84 -4.93 -15.49
N VAL A 168 14.26 -5.51 -16.53
CA VAL A 168 14.73 -6.80 -17.08
C VAL A 168 16.17 -6.69 -17.56
N GLY A 169 16.53 -5.58 -18.20
CA GLY A 169 17.85 -5.40 -18.79
C GLY A 169 19.00 -5.27 -17.79
N ASP A 170 18.74 -4.80 -16.56
CA ASP A 170 19.80 -4.50 -15.58
C ASP A 170 19.59 -5.07 -14.17
N HIS A 171 18.42 -5.61 -13.82
CA HIS A 171 18.10 -6.14 -12.48
C HIS A 171 17.47 -7.55 -12.49
N PHE A 172 17.43 -8.24 -13.63
CA PHE A 172 16.91 -9.60 -13.73
C PHE A 172 18.04 -10.63 -13.91
N ASP A 173 18.08 -11.65 -13.06
CA ASP A 173 18.99 -12.78 -13.21
C ASP A 173 18.27 -13.90 -14.00
N GLU A 174 18.62 -14.06 -15.28
CA GLU A 174 18.01 -15.07 -16.15
C GLU A 174 18.22 -16.51 -15.65
N ALA A 175 19.33 -16.78 -14.97
CA ALA A 175 19.64 -18.13 -14.48
C ALA A 175 18.78 -18.49 -13.26
N LYS A 176 18.34 -17.48 -12.49
CA LYS A 176 17.42 -17.65 -11.36
C LYS A 176 15.97 -17.41 -11.70
N GLY A 177 15.69 -16.65 -12.76
CA GLY A 177 14.33 -16.21 -13.10
C GLY A 177 13.75 -15.20 -12.11
N LEU A 178 14.60 -14.44 -11.43
CA LEU A 178 14.20 -13.47 -10.39
C LEU A 178 14.88 -12.12 -10.60
N PHE A 179 14.17 -11.06 -10.21
CA PHE A 179 14.74 -9.74 -10.02
C PHE A 179 15.53 -9.66 -8.73
N TRP A 180 16.56 -8.82 -8.73
CA TRP A 180 17.35 -8.49 -7.55
C TRP A 180 17.45 -6.98 -7.39
N ILE A 181 17.65 -6.52 -6.16
CA ILE A 181 17.77 -5.10 -5.85
C ILE A 181 18.62 -4.91 -4.60
N GLU A 182 19.30 -3.76 -4.51
CA GLU A 182 19.93 -3.30 -3.27
C GLU A 182 18.85 -2.77 -2.32
N PRO A 183 18.89 -3.08 -1.02
CA PRO A 183 17.83 -2.67 -0.08
C PRO A 183 17.55 -1.16 -0.05
N ILE A 184 18.57 -0.30 -0.17
CA ILE A 184 18.34 1.15 -0.26
C ILE A 184 17.52 1.53 -1.50
N ALA A 185 17.74 0.88 -2.64
CA ALA A 185 16.95 1.04 -3.85
C ALA A 185 15.60 0.31 -3.78
N ASP A 186 15.34 -0.45 -2.72
CA ASP A 186 14.04 -0.99 -2.34
C ASP A 186 13.44 -0.22 -1.15
N ALA A 187 13.96 0.97 -0.85
CA ALA A 187 13.53 1.86 0.23
C ALA A 187 13.67 1.31 1.65
N THR A 188 14.55 0.33 1.84
CA THR A 188 14.69 -0.45 3.08
C THR A 188 16.16 -0.59 3.47
N GLU A 189 16.87 0.52 3.60
CA GLU A 189 18.26 0.54 4.09
C GLU A 189 18.43 -0.10 5.47
N TYR A 190 19.58 -0.72 5.74
CA TYR A 190 19.83 -1.52 6.94
C TYR A 190 18.88 -2.72 7.12
N THR A 191 18.61 -3.46 6.05
CA THR A 191 18.02 -4.81 6.15
C THR A 191 19.06 -5.84 6.55
N ILE A 192 18.62 -7.06 6.87
CA ILE A 192 19.53 -8.17 7.18
C ILE A 192 20.55 -8.37 6.05
N SER A 193 20.12 -8.25 4.79
CA SER A 193 20.98 -8.51 3.64
C SER A 193 22.16 -7.53 3.53
N SER A 194 21.91 -6.22 3.66
CA SER A 194 22.98 -5.21 3.59
C SER A 194 23.88 -5.24 4.82
N ILE A 195 23.31 -5.48 5.99
CA ILE A 195 24.09 -5.58 7.22
C ILE A 195 25.01 -6.81 7.20
N ASP A 196 24.50 -7.96 6.76
CA ASP A 196 25.30 -9.18 6.73
C ASP A 196 26.39 -9.13 5.67
N VAL A 197 26.11 -8.55 4.49
CA VAL A 197 27.13 -8.33 3.45
C VAL A 197 28.29 -7.49 3.98
N SER A 198 28.01 -6.50 4.83
CA SER A 198 29.04 -5.67 5.45
C SER A 198 29.83 -6.38 6.55
N GLY A 199 29.37 -7.56 7.03
CA GLY A 199 29.93 -8.22 8.21
C GLY A 199 29.47 -7.61 9.54
N GLY A 200 28.32 -6.91 9.55
CA GLY A 200 27.76 -6.26 10.74
C GLY A 200 28.37 -4.90 11.09
N TYR A 201 29.19 -4.34 10.20
CA TYR A 201 29.88 -3.06 10.42
C TYR A 201 29.09 -1.84 9.91
N ASP A 202 28.23 -2.03 8.91
CA ASP A 202 27.36 -1.02 8.29
C ASP A 202 26.10 -1.72 7.73
N GLY A 203 25.22 -1.00 7.05
CA GLY A 203 24.10 -1.57 6.30
C GLY A 203 23.39 -0.56 5.38
N PHE A 204 23.94 0.65 5.19
CA PHE A 204 23.32 1.67 4.36
C PHE A 204 23.34 1.31 2.86
N PHE A 205 24.47 0.74 2.39
CA PHE A 205 24.67 0.28 1.01
C PHE A 205 25.05 -1.22 0.98
N GLY A 206 25.07 -1.79 -0.22
CA GLY A 206 25.32 -3.21 -0.47
C GLY A 206 24.10 -4.07 -0.15
N GLY A 207 24.27 -5.40 -0.16
CA GLY A 207 23.16 -6.31 0.18
C GLY A 207 22.25 -6.66 -0.98
N GLN A 208 22.69 -6.53 -2.23
CA GLN A 208 21.87 -6.91 -3.39
C GLN A 208 21.32 -8.32 -3.19
N ALA A 209 19.99 -8.44 -3.28
CA ALA A 209 19.28 -9.67 -2.95
C ALA A 209 18.09 -9.89 -3.88
N PHE A 210 17.73 -11.16 -4.07
CA PHE A 210 16.47 -11.59 -4.64
C PHE A 210 15.39 -11.43 -3.57
N ARG A 211 14.73 -10.26 -3.56
CA ARG A 211 13.75 -9.89 -2.52
C ARG A 211 12.32 -10.24 -2.94
N PRO A 212 11.44 -10.69 -2.03
CA PRO A 212 10.02 -10.86 -2.31
C PRO A 212 9.35 -9.58 -2.82
N THR A 213 9.83 -8.40 -2.40
CA THR A 213 9.32 -7.07 -2.81
C THR A 213 9.39 -6.84 -4.32
N ILE A 214 10.58 -6.58 -4.88
CA ILE A 214 10.75 -6.23 -6.30
C ILE A 214 10.18 -7.30 -7.24
N ASN A 215 10.29 -8.59 -6.89
CA ASN A 215 9.70 -9.67 -7.66
C ASN A 215 8.16 -9.59 -7.66
N THR A 216 7.55 -9.29 -6.52
CA THR A 216 6.10 -9.05 -6.44
C THR A 216 5.69 -7.81 -7.24
N TYR A 217 6.46 -6.73 -7.17
CA TYR A 217 6.14 -5.50 -7.89
C TYR A 217 6.22 -5.70 -9.40
N GLN A 218 7.24 -6.40 -9.90
CA GLN A 218 7.37 -6.72 -11.32
C GLN A 218 6.30 -7.73 -11.77
N TYR A 219 5.92 -8.73 -10.95
CA TYR A 219 4.74 -9.56 -11.21
C TYR A 219 3.47 -8.70 -11.41
N ALA A 220 3.22 -7.76 -10.50
CA ALA A 220 2.06 -6.89 -10.55
C ALA A 220 2.08 -5.99 -11.80
N ASN A 221 3.23 -5.39 -12.12
CA ASN A 221 3.42 -4.59 -13.31
C ASN A 221 3.20 -5.39 -14.60
N ALA A 222 3.72 -6.62 -14.68
CA ALA A 222 3.51 -7.48 -15.84
C ALA A 222 2.02 -7.79 -16.05
N ARG A 223 1.28 -8.13 -14.98
CA ARG A 223 -0.17 -8.33 -15.07
C ARG A 223 -0.91 -7.07 -15.52
N ALA A 224 -0.55 -5.92 -14.97
CA ALA A 224 -1.16 -4.65 -15.33
C ALA A 224 -0.93 -4.30 -16.82
N ILE A 225 0.27 -4.54 -17.33
CA ILE A 225 0.61 -4.36 -18.76
C ILE A 225 -0.22 -5.31 -19.63
N ALA A 226 -0.27 -6.60 -19.29
CA ALA A 226 -1.04 -7.58 -20.04
C ALA A 226 -2.54 -7.23 -20.09
N LYS A 227 -3.12 -6.85 -18.93
CA LYS A 227 -4.52 -6.43 -18.85
C LYS A 227 -4.80 -5.14 -19.63
N THR A 228 -3.92 -4.16 -19.54
CA THR A 228 -4.04 -2.91 -20.30
C THR A 228 -3.91 -3.14 -21.81
N ALA A 229 -3.00 -4.02 -22.24
CA ALA A 229 -2.86 -4.42 -23.64
C ALA A 229 -4.11 -5.14 -24.17
N ALA A 230 -4.69 -6.05 -23.37
CA ALA A 230 -5.94 -6.71 -23.69
C ALA A 230 -7.10 -5.71 -23.82
N LEU A 231 -7.18 -4.74 -22.90
CA LEU A 231 -8.17 -3.66 -22.91
C LEU A 231 -8.06 -2.74 -24.14
N LYS A 232 -6.83 -2.44 -24.58
CA LYS A 232 -6.56 -1.66 -25.79
C LYS A 232 -6.93 -2.42 -27.07
N GLY A 233 -6.77 -3.74 -27.06
CA GLY A 233 -7.03 -4.64 -28.20
C GLY A 233 -5.92 -4.63 -29.27
N GLY A 234 -5.83 -5.71 -30.05
CA GLY A 234 -4.87 -5.84 -31.15
C GLY A 234 -3.41 -6.06 -30.72
N LEU A 235 -3.18 -6.47 -29.48
CA LEU A 235 -1.86 -6.63 -28.85
C LEU A 235 -1.67 -8.03 -28.24
N ASP A 236 -2.20 -9.07 -28.87
CA ASP A 236 -2.23 -10.43 -28.33
C ASP A 236 -0.84 -10.96 -27.95
N SER A 237 0.21 -10.60 -28.70
CA SER A 237 1.59 -10.98 -28.36
C SER A 237 2.10 -10.33 -27.08
N VAL A 238 1.72 -9.08 -26.80
CA VAL A 238 2.08 -8.37 -25.56
C VAL A 238 1.32 -8.99 -24.39
N VAL A 239 0.04 -9.32 -24.57
CA VAL A 239 -0.76 -10.00 -23.55
C VAL A 239 -0.10 -11.32 -23.14
N GLU A 240 0.23 -12.16 -24.11
CA GLU A 240 0.86 -13.47 -23.86
C GLU A 240 2.23 -13.34 -23.21
N GLU A 241 3.08 -12.44 -23.72
CA GLU A 241 4.42 -12.21 -23.20
C GLU A 241 4.41 -11.82 -21.72
N TYR A 242 3.60 -10.83 -21.36
CA TYR A 242 3.58 -10.32 -19.99
C TYR A 242 2.82 -11.25 -19.02
N ASN A 243 1.79 -11.98 -19.47
CA ASN A 243 1.20 -13.04 -18.66
C ASN A 243 2.21 -14.16 -18.37
N THR A 244 2.99 -14.57 -19.38
CA THR A 244 4.05 -15.57 -19.21
C THR A 244 5.12 -15.10 -18.22
N ARG A 245 5.58 -13.85 -18.34
CA ARG A 245 6.54 -13.26 -17.41
C ARG A 245 6.00 -13.24 -15.97
N ALA A 246 4.76 -12.80 -15.78
CA ALA A 246 4.10 -12.81 -14.47
C ALA A 246 4.04 -14.23 -13.89
N GLN A 247 3.57 -15.21 -14.69
CA GLN A 247 3.48 -16.60 -14.24
C GLN A 247 4.84 -17.16 -13.84
N ASN A 248 5.89 -16.92 -14.63
CA ASN A 248 7.24 -17.38 -14.33
C ASN A 248 7.79 -16.78 -13.01
N ILE A 249 7.54 -15.49 -12.76
CA ILE A 249 7.95 -14.84 -11.50
C ILE A 249 7.18 -15.46 -10.32
N LYS A 250 5.86 -15.64 -10.47
CA LYS A 250 5.02 -16.28 -9.45
C LYS A 250 5.56 -17.66 -9.08
N ASP A 251 5.76 -18.53 -10.07
CA ASP A 251 6.21 -19.91 -9.84
C ASP A 251 7.60 -19.95 -9.20
N THR A 252 8.50 -19.07 -9.64
CA THR A 252 9.88 -19.01 -9.14
C THR A 252 9.95 -18.44 -7.72
N LEU A 253 9.24 -17.36 -7.41
CA LEU A 253 9.20 -16.77 -6.07
C LEU A 253 8.66 -17.78 -5.06
N GLN A 254 7.54 -18.43 -5.37
CA GLN A 254 6.91 -19.41 -4.48
C GLN A 254 7.81 -20.62 -4.19
N ARG A 255 8.54 -21.07 -5.21
CA ARG A 255 9.45 -22.22 -5.10
C ARG A 255 10.74 -21.87 -4.36
N ASP A 256 11.36 -20.74 -4.71
CA ASP A 256 12.75 -20.48 -4.36
C ASP A 256 12.90 -19.50 -3.19
N LEU A 257 11.96 -18.56 -2.99
CA LEU A 257 12.01 -17.62 -1.86
C LEU A 257 11.21 -18.09 -0.64
N TRP A 258 10.37 -19.12 -0.77
CA TRP A 258 9.79 -19.77 0.42
C TRP A 258 10.85 -20.54 1.20
N ASN A 259 11.03 -20.20 2.47
CA ASN A 259 11.91 -20.93 3.38
C ASN A 259 11.08 -21.79 4.34
N SER A 260 11.25 -23.11 4.28
CA SER A 260 10.49 -24.06 5.12
C SER A 260 10.96 -24.14 6.58
N THR A 261 12.13 -23.59 6.91
CA THR A 261 12.60 -23.51 8.31
C THR A 261 12.05 -22.27 9.00
N PHE A 262 12.04 -21.14 8.30
CA PHE A 262 11.42 -19.91 8.79
C PHE A 262 9.91 -19.88 8.60
N GLU A 263 9.34 -20.76 7.78
CA GLU A 263 7.92 -20.75 7.38
C GLU A 263 7.49 -19.38 6.83
N HIS A 264 8.35 -18.77 6.02
CA HIS A 264 8.18 -17.41 5.53
C HIS A 264 8.85 -17.22 4.16
N PHE A 265 8.49 -16.15 3.45
CA PHE A 265 9.22 -15.72 2.25
C PHE A 265 10.45 -14.90 2.67
N ILE A 266 11.63 -15.37 2.25
CA ILE A 266 12.93 -14.88 2.71
C ILE A 266 13.79 -14.51 1.49
N ASP A 267 14.47 -13.38 1.60
CA ASP A 267 15.45 -12.95 0.60
C ASP A 267 16.57 -13.98 0.40
N ARG A 268 17.13 -14.00 -0.80
CA ARG A 268 18.40 -14.69 -1.07
C ARG A 268 19.45 -13.71 -1.54
N TYR A 269 20.70 -13.88 -1.11
CA TYR A 269 21.79 -13.02 -1.57
C TYR A 269 22.00 -13.16 -3.08
N GLN A 270 22.10 -12.02 -3.78
CA GLN A 270 22.54 -11.96 -5.17
C GLN A 270 24.07 -11.76 -5.28
N VAL A 271 24.72 -11.45 -4.16
CA VAL A 271 26.17 -11.25 -4.07
C VAL A 271 26.86 -12.39 -3.32
N ASN A 272 28.18 -12.48 -3.48
CA ASN A 272 29.04 -13.42 -2.78
C ASN A 272 30.29 -12.70 -2.28
N ASN A 273 30.60 -12.79 -0.99
CA ASN A 273 31.84 -12.28 -0.40
C ASN A 273 32.31 -13.17 0.77
N GLU A 274 33.17 -12.66 1.63
CA GLU A 274 33.68 -13.39 2.80
C GLU A 274 32.63 -13.58 3.93
N ASN A 275 31.55 -12.78 3.93
CA ASN A 275 30.50 -12.79 4.94
C ASN A 275 29.24 -13.55 4.49
N VAL A 276 28.93 -13.52 3.18
CA VAL A 276 27.71 -14.12 2.61
C VAL A 276 28.01 -14.89 1.33
N THR A 277 27.19 -15.90 1.05
CA THR A 277 27.30 -16.74 -0.15
C THR A 277 26.14 -16.48 -1.09
N TYR A 278 26.43 -16.36 -2.39
CA TYR A 278 25.39 -16.20 -3.41
C TYR A 278 24.34 -17.30 -3.30
N TRP A 279 23.08 -16.91 -3.44
CA TRP A 279 21.90 -17.78 -3.40
C TRP A 279 21.52 -18.33 -2.02
N ASP A 280 22.35 -18.16 -0.98
CA ASP A 280 21.92 -18.51 0.37
C ASP A 280 20.80 -17.56 0.83
N PHE A 281 19.92 -18.08 1.69
CA PHE A 281 18.91 -17.25 2.35
C PHE A 281 19.56 -16.28 3.33
N ILE A 282 18.99 -15.09 3.49
CA ILE A 282 19.29 -14.25 4.64
C ILE A 282 18.87 -14.97 5.93
N ARG A 283 19.48 -14.59 7.06
CA ARG A 283 19.36 -15.32 8.33
C ARG A 283 18.21 -14.88 9.24
N GLY A 284 17.13 -14.32 8.68
CA GLY A 284 15.96 -13.93 9.48
C GLY A 284 14.75 -13.50 8.63
N ARG A 285 13.59 -13.42 9.28
CA ARG A 285 12.34 -12.96 8.68
C ARG A 285 12.28 -11.43 8.65
N GLU A 286 11.86 -10.89 7.51
CA GLU A 286 11.54 -9.48 7.34
C GLU A 286 10.06 -9.33 6.94
N LEU A 287 9.41 -8.20 7.28
CA LEU A 287 8.02 -7.93 6.86
C LEU A 287 7.84 -7.94 5.33
N ALA A 288 8.92 -7.68 4.60
CA ALA A 288 8.98 -7.78 3.14
C ALA A 288 8.41 -9.11 2.61
N GLY A 289 8.52 -10.21 3.37
CA GLY A 289 7.97 -11.51 3.00
C GLY A 289 6.44 -11.58 2.93
N PHE A 290 5.71 -10.59 3.47
CA PHE A 290 4.24 -10.51 3.32
C PHE A 290 3.80 -9.78 2.05
N VAL A 291 4.66 -8.98 1.43
CA VAL A 291 4.33 -8.18 0.23
C VAL A 291 3.71 -8.98 -0.92
N PRO A 292 4.07 -10.25 -1.19
CA PRO A 292 3.45 -11.04 -2.26
C PRO A 292 1.91 -11.08 -2.25
N TRP A 293 1.28 -11.08 -1.06
CA TRP A 293 -0.18 -11.09 -0.95
C TRP A 293 -0.81 -9.74 -1.32
N ALA A 294 -0.13 -8.60 -1.17
CA ALA A 294 -0.66 -7.28 -1.51
C ALA A 294 -0.94 -7.09 -3.02
N HIS A 295 -0.39 -7.96 -3.86
CA HIS A 295 -0.58 -7.94 -5.32
C HIS A 295 -1.12 -9.27 -5.88
N ASP A 296 -1.67 -10.11 -5.01
CA ASP A 296 -2.27 -11.40 -5.35
C ASP A 296 -1.33 -12.35 -6.10
N LEU A 297 -0.05 -12.37 -5.72
CA LEU A 297 0.95 -13.20 -6.37
C LEU A 297 0.80 -14.67 -6.00
N LEU A 298 0.59 -14.96 -4.72
CA LEU A 298 0.67 -16.32 -4.19
C LEU A 298 -0.52 -17.18 -4.59
N ASP A 299 -0.35 -18.50 -4.53
CA ASP A 299 -1.44 -19.47 -4.55
C ASP A 299 -2.10 -19.53 -3.17
N ASP A 300 -3.39 -19.87 -3.15
CA ASP A 300 -4.11 -20.11 -1.90
C ASP A 300 -3.76 -21.48 -1.29
N ASP A 301 -2.61 -21.51 -0.61
CA ASP A 301 -2.04 -22.68 0.04
C ASP A 301 -1.87 -22.42 1.55
N ALA A 302 -2.44 -23.30 2.36
CA ALA A 302 -2.34 -23.26 3.82
C ALA A 302 -0.88 -23.25 4.30
N LYS A 303 0.05 -23.85 3.54
CA LYS A 303 1.49 -23.81 3.82
C LYS A 303 2.01 -22.38 3.91
N PHE A 304 1.59 -21.49 3.00
CA PHE A 304 2.01 -20.09 3.03
C PHE A 304 1.31 -19.32 4.15
N GLY A 305 0.13 -19.78 4.57
CA GLY A 305 -0.60 -19.24 5.72
C GLY A 305 0.19 -19.29 7.04
N GLU A 306 1.12 -20.23 7.20
CA GLU A 306 1.97 -20.37 8.40
C GLU A 306 2.73 -19.09 8.73
N ALA A 307 3.17 -18.33 7.71
CA ALA A 307 3.89 -17.07 7.86
C ALA A 307 3.14 -16.05 8.75
N TRP A 308 1.80 -16.04 8.68
CA TRP A 308 0.99 -15.06 9.41
C TRP A 308 1.06 -15.22 10.93
N LYS A 309 1.45 -16.39 11.44
CA LYS A 309 1.69 -16.58 12.89
C LYS A 309 2.77 -15.62 13.39
N HIS A 310 3.80 -15.35 12.59
CA HIS A 310 4.91 -14.48 12.97
C HIS A 310 4.50 -13.01 13.06
N ALA A 311 3.60 -12.54 12.19
CA ALA A 311 3.06 -11.18 12.25
C ALA A 311 2.14 -10.94 13.46
N LEU A 312 1.60 -12.01 14.05
CA LEU A 312 0.73 -11.93 15.23
C LEU A 312 1.46 -12.22 16.55
N ASN A 313 2.68 -12.75 16.49
CA ASN A 313 3.45 -13.14 17.66
C ASN A 313 4.28 -11.96 18.20
N SER A 314 4.09 -11.65 19.49
CA SER A 314 4.75 -10.52 20.17
C SER A 314 6.25 -10.65 20.30
N GLU A 315 6.78 -11.89 20.25
CA GLU A 315 8.21 -12.17 20.31
C GLU A 315 8.87 -12.19 18.92
N GLU A 316 8.08 -12.08 17.85
CA GLU A 316 8.52 -12.13 16.45
C GLU A 316 8.21 -10.79 15.76
N LEU A 317 7.44 -10.78 14.66
CA LEU A 317 7.19 -9.56 13.88
C LEU A 317 6.04 -8.70 14.46
N GLY A 318 5.25 -9.22 15.39
CA GLY A 318 4.06 -8.56 15.95
C GLY A 318 4.34 -7.64 17.15
N GLY A 319 4.96 -6.48 16.96
CA GLY A 319 5.23 -5.54 18.07
C GLY A 319 3.98 -4.99 18.75
N LEU A 320 4.15 -4.48 19.98
CA LEU A 320 3.05 -4.00 20.83
C LEU A 320 2.37 -2.73 20.28
N PHE A 321 3.14 -1.86 19.61
CA PHE A 321 2.68 -0.60 19.03
C PHE A 321 2.86 -0.51 17.51
N GLY A 322 3.39 -1.55 16.87
CA GLY A 322 3.50 -1.64 15.42
C GLY A 322 4.19 -2.93 14.98
N LEU A 323 4.06 -3.28 13.70
CA LEU A 323 4.76 -4.42 13.13
C LEU A 323 6.26 -4.13 13.00
N ARG A 324 7.11 -5.07 13.40
CA ARG A 324 8.58 -4.94 13.35
C ARG A 324 9.08 -5.32 11.97
N THR A 325 9.91 -4.49 11.36
CA THR A 325 10.49 -4.77 10.03
C THR A 325 11.39 -6.00 10.01
N VAL A 326 12.04 -6.31 11.14
CA VAL A 326 12.85 -7.52 11.40
C VAL A 326 12.56 -8.03 12.82
N GLU A 327 12.74 -9.33 13.05
CA GLU A 327 12.50 -9.97 14.36
C GLU A 327 13.54 -9.60 15.43
N PRO A 328 13.15 -9.55 16.73
CA PRO A 328 14.07 -9.33 17.85
C PRO A 328 15.20 -10.35 17.99
N SER A 329 15.04 -11.55 17.42
CA SER A 329 16.08 -12.59 17.42
C SER A 329 17.28 -12.28 16.51
N TYR A 330 17.16 -11.28 15.63
CA TYR A 330 18.28 -10.86 14.79
C TYR A 330 19.33 -10.13 15.64
N GLU A 331 20.61 -10.51 15.47
CA GLU A 331 21.73 -10.00 16.27
C GLU A 331 21.87 -8.47 16.25
N TYR A 332 21.47 -7.83 15.15
CA TYR A 332 21.52 -6.38 15.01
C TYR A 332 20.14 -5.72 15.05
N TYR A 333 19.14 -6.37 15.65
CA TYR A 333 17.82 -5.79 15.84
C TYR A 333 17.91 -4.42 16.53
N MET A 334 17.26 -3.40 15.94
CA MET A 334 17.22 -2.00 16.42
C MET A 334 18.60 -1.33 16.62
N ARG A 335 19.68 -1.90 16.07
CA ARG A 335 21.01 -1.27 16.09
C ARG A 335 21.03 -0.05 15.17
N VAL A 336 21.65 1.03 15.64
CA VAL A 336 21.75 2.30 14.90
C VAL A 336 23.20 2.53 14.47
N TRP A 337 23.41 2.77 13.18
CA TRP A 337 24.72 3.10 12.60
C TRP A 337 24.83 4.57 12.18
N ARG A 338 23.70 5.23 11.91
CA ARG A 338 23.68 6.57 11.32
C ARG A 338 22.82 7.57 12.11
N TYR A 339 23.33 8.80 12.18
CA TYR A 339 22.75 9.90 12.94
C TYR A 339 22.88 11.22 12.17
N GLU A 340 21.85 12.06 12.26
CA GLU A 340 21.89 13.47 11.89
C GLU A 340 22.08 14.30 13.17
N GLY A 341 23.34 14.67 13.44
CA GLY A 341 23.70 15.25 14.73
C GLY A 341 23.54 14.23 15.86
N THR A 342 22.57 14.44 16.75
CA THR A 342 22.24 13.52 17.85
C THR A 342 20.97 12.70 17.60
N HIS A 343 20.28 12.94 16.48
CA HIS A 343 19.02 12.26 16.15
C HIS A 343 19.32 11.04 15.27
N THR A 344 18.62 9.95 15.53
CA THR A 344 18.72 8.71 14.77
C THR A 344 18.23 8.91 13.34
N GLU A 345 18.95 8.38 12.35
CA GLU A 345 18.46 8.32 10.96
C GLU A 345 17.71 7.00 10.69
N CYS A 346 17.26 6.82 9.44
CA CYS A 346 16.39 5.72 9.02
C CYS A 346 17.10 4.37 9.09
N HIS A 347 16.43 3.37 9.68
CA HIS A 347 16.91 1.98 9.73
C HIS A 347 15.71 1.02 9.61
N TRP A 348 15.92 -0.12 8.91
CA TRP A 348 14.89 -1.14 8.65
C TRP A 348 15.19 -2.50 9.28
N ASN A 349 16.05 -2.51 10.30
CA ASN A 349 16.44 -3.69 11.07
C ASN A 349 15.59 -3.90 12.33
N GLY A 350 14.33 -3.50 12.34
CA GLY A 350 13.47 -3.64 13.53
C GLY A 350 12.37 -2.61 13.71
N PRO A 351 12.58 -1.31 13.47
CA PRO A 351 11.56 -0.28 13.67
C PRO A 351 10.26 -0.60 12.94
N SER A 352 9.13 -0.11 13.42
CA SER A 352 7.87 -0.16 12.68
C SER A 352 7.78 0.99 11.68
N TRP A 353 7.55 0.66 10.42
CA TRP A 353 7.44 1.61 9.32
C TRP A 353 6.00 1.64 8.76
N PRO A 354 5.31 2.80 8.76
CA PRO A 354 4.03 2.98 8.07
C PRO A 354 4.00 2.43 6.63
N TYR A 355 5.12 2.53 5.92
CA TYR A 355 5.32 1.98 4.57
C TYR A 355 5.03 0.46 4.54
N GLN A 356 5.75 -0.34 5.33
CA GLN A 356 5.55 -1.79 5.37
C GLN A 356 4.27 -2.19 6.12
N THR A 357 3.84 -1.43 7.13
CA THR A 357 2.53 -1.64 7.76
C THR A 357 1.39 -1.53 6.74
N THR A 358 1.47 -0.57 5.80
CA THR A 358 0.51 -0.45 4.69
C THR A 358 0.49 -1.70 3.83
N GLN A 359 1.66 -2.21 3.45
CA GLN A 359 1.77 -3.41 2.61
C GLN A 359 1.22 -4.66 3.31
N VAL A 360 1.53 -4.83 4.60
CA VAL A 360 1.06 -5.98 5.39
C VAL A 360 -0.45 -5.90 5.61
N LEU A 361 -1.02 -4.72 5.90
CA LEU A 361 -2.47 -4.57 6.03
C LEU A 361 -3.19 -4.77 4.69
N THR A 362 -2.58 -4.38 3.57
CA THR A 362 -3.12 -4.68 2.22
C THR A 362 -3.10 -6.18 1.95
N SER A 363 -1.98 -6.83 2.27
CA SER A 363 -1.80 -8.29 2.18
C SER A 363 -2.83 -9.04 3.01
N LEU A 364 -2.99 -8.65 4.28
CA LEU A 364 -3.96 -9.25 5.20
C LEU A 364 -5.39 -9.05 4.71
N ALA A 365 -5.68 -7.86 4.16
CA ALA A 365 -6.99 -7.60 3.57
C ALA A 365 -7.29 -8.49 2.37
N ASN A 366 -6.31 -8.81 1.53
CA ASN A 366 -6.49 -9.73 0.40
C ASN A 366 -6.61 -11.18 0.88
N VAL A 367 -5.79 -11.61 1.86
CA VAL A 367 -5.85 -12.98 2.39
C VAL A 367 -7.22 -13.29 3.01
N LEU A 368 -7.74 -12.38 3.83
CA LEU A 368 -9.07 -12.52 4.43
C LEU A 368 -10.21 -12.38 3.41
N ASP A 369 -9.93 -11.87 2.21
CA ASP A 369 -10.92 -11.67 1.16
C ASP A 369 -11.11 -12.91 0.29
N HIS A 370 -10.01 -13.46 -0.22
CA HIS A 370 -10.07 -14.47 -1.29
C HIS A 370 -8.97 -15.54 -1.21
N TYR A 371 -8.33 -15.72 -0.04
CA TYR A 371 -7.41 -16.84 0.24
C TYR A 371 -7.88 -17.70 1.42
N PRO A 372 -9.00 -18.44 1.29
CA PRO A 372 -9.58 -19.19 2.40
C PRO A 372 -8.66 -20.25 3.01
N ASN A 373 -7.75 -20.87 2.23
CA ASN A 373 -6.82 -21.86 2.79
C ASN A 373 -5.66 -21.18 3.54
N THR A 374 -5.17 -20.06 3.03
CA THR A 374 -4.10 -19.26 3.64
C THR A 374 -4.58 -18.58 4.93
N ALA A 375 -5.85 -18.16 4.97
CA ALA A 375 -6.43 -17.42 6.09
C ALA A 375 -6.61 -18.24 7.38
N ALA A 376 -6.20 -19.51 7.42
CA ALA A 376 -6.42 -20.42 8.54
C ALA A 376 -5.92 -19.92 9.91
N HIS A 377 -4.90 -19.05 9.93
CA HIS A 377 -4.26 -18.54 11.16
C HIS A 377 -4.57 -17.08 11.49
N ILE A 378 -5.45 -16.44 10.72
CA ILE A 378 -5.76 -15.01 10.84
C ILE A 378 -7.25 -14.76 10.79
N THR A 379 -7.68 -13.67 11.42
CA THR A 379 -9.09 -13.31 11.53
C THR A 379 -9.33 -11.86 11.15
N VAL A 380 -10.60 -11.53 10.87
CA VAL A 380 -11.08 -10.14 10.77
C VAL A 380 -10.75 -9.33 12.03
N GLY A 381 -10.75 -9.97 13.20
CA GLY A 381 -10.31 -9.38 14.46
C GLY A 381 -8.85 -8.96 14.46
N ASP A 382 -7.96 -9.79 13.88
CA ASP A 382 -6.54 -9.46 13.73
C ASP A 382 -6.31 -8.27 12.80
N TYR A 383 -7.02 -8.23 11.66
CA TYR A 383 -6.98 -7.08 10.76
C TYR A 383 -7.43 -5.79 11.47
N THR A 384 -8.57 -5.83 12.16
CA THR A 384 -9.09 -4.67 12.87
C THR A 384 -8.13 -4.21 13.98
N ARG A 385 -7.55 -5.15 14.73
CA ARG A 385 -6.55 -4.85 15.77
C ARG A 385 -5.31 -4.17 15.20
N LEU A 386 -4.73 -4.71 14.12
CA LEU A 386 -3.54 -4.15 13.48
C LEU A 386 -3.83 -2.79 12.83
N LEU A 387 -5.00 -2.61 12.21
CA LEU A 387 -5.42 -1.31 11.68
C LEU A 387 -5.57 -0.26 12.78
N LYS A 388 -6.15 -0.62 13.93
CA LYS A 388 -6.22 0.27 15.11
C LYS A 388 -4.85 0.61 15.66
N GLN A 389 -3.93 -0.36 15.73
CA GLN A 389 -2.54 -0.10 16.10
C GLN A 389 -1.89 0.91 15.14
N TYR A 390 -2.08 0.73 13.84
CA TYR A 390 -1.58 1.66 12.83
C TYR A 390 -2.22 3.05 12.91
N ALA A 391 -3.52 3.15 13.19
CA ALA A 391 -4.20 4.42 13.44
C ALA A 391 -3.57 5.15 14.64
N ASN A 392 -3.25 4.43 15.72
CA ASN A 392 -2.59 5.02 16.89
C ASN A 392 -1.17 5.54 16.59
N GLN A 393 -0.44 4.92 15.66
CA GLN A 393 0.89 5.42 15.25
C GLN A 393 0.82 6.79 14.56
N HIS A 394 -0.33 7.20 14.02
CA HIS A 394 -0.48 8.55 13.43
C HIS A 394 -0.54 9.66 14.49
N TYR A 395 -0.63 9.32 15.79
CA TYR A 395 -0.63 10.30 16.87
C TYR A 395 0.79 10.46 17.42
N ASN A 396 1.38 11.63 17.24
CA ASN A 396 2.73 11.92 17.67
C ASN A 396 2.77 12.31 19.15
N LYS A 397 3.26 11.40 19.98
CA LYS A 397 3.36 11.57 21.43
C LYS A 397 4.32 12.70 21.83
N HIS A 398 5.35 12.98 21.01
CA HIS A 398 6.28 14.09 21.27
C HIS A 398 5.63 15.47 21.10
N TYR A 399 4.51 15.57 20.37
CA TYR A 399 3.81 16.83 20.08
C TYR A 399 2.41 16.89 20.71
N GLY A 400 2.26 16.31 21.91
CA GLY A 400 1.01 16.35 22.65
C GLY A 400 -0.04 15.36 22.16
N ASN A 401 0.39 14.28 21.51
CA ASN A 401 -0.46 13.21 20.98
C ASN A 401 -1.48 13.74 19.95
N ILE A 402 -1.00 14.55 19.02
CA ILE A 402 -1.77 15.10 17.88
C ILE A 402 -1.48 14.29 16.62
N LEU A 403 -2.37 14.38 15.61
CA LEU A 403 -2.18 13.72 14.33
C LEU A 403 -0.99 14.33 13.57
N ASP A 404 0.07 13.53 13.49
CA ASP A 404 1.32 13.84 12.82
C ASP A 404 2.05 12.51 12.60
N VAL A 405 1.99 12.02 11.36
CA VAL A 405 2.65 10.77 10.98
C VAL A 405 4.10 11.06 10.64
N GLU A 406 4.99 10.27 11.22
CA GLU A 406 6.44 10.38 11.13
C GLU A 406 7.00 9.24 10.26
N GLU A 407 8.33 9.20 10.07
CA GLU A 407 8.98 8.19 9.22
C GLU A 407 8.84 6.77 9.77
N ASN A 408 9.17 6.55 11.04
CA ASN A 408 9.13 5.24 11.69
C ASN A 408 9.00 5.36 13.22
N TYR A 409 8.70 4.22 13.85
CA TYR A 409 8.33 4.14 15.25
C TYR A 409 9.02 2.97 15.94
N ASP A 410 9.29 3.12 17.22
CA ASP A 410 9.71 2.03 18.07
C ASP A 410 8.51 1.08 18.29
N PRO A 411 8.62 -0.22 17.94
CA PRO A 411 7.50 -1.14 17.95
C PRO A 411 7.04 -1.54 19.37
N ASP A 412 7.84 -1.26 20.41
CA ASP A 412 7.57 -1.66 21.79
C ASP A 412 7.11 -0.48 22.67
N THR A 413 7.36 0.76 22.24
CA THR A 413 6.92 1.98 22.93
C THR A 413 5.94 2.83 22.11
N GLY A 414 5.95 2.70 20.79
CA GLY A 414 5.15 3.51 19.86
C GLY A 414 5.62 4.95 19.72
N GLU A 415 6.84 5.27 20.17
CA GLU A 415 7.44 6.60 20.01
C GLU A 415 8.07 6.73 18.61
N PRO A 416 7.98 7.90 17.94
CA PRO A 416 8.73 8.16 16.72
C PRO A 416 10.25 8.07 16.95
N ILE A 417 10.99 7.46 16.02
CA ILE A 417 12.45 7.29 16.15
C ILE A 417 13.24 8.39 15.42
N VAL A 418 12.94 8.61 14.13
CA VAL A 418 13.72 9.57 13.32
C VAL A 418 13.38 11.02 13.71
N GLY A 419 12.11 11.42 13.61
CA GLY A 419 11.60 12.71 14.13
C GLY A 419 12.43 13.94 13.71
N LEU A 420 13.02 13.91 12.52
CA LEU A 420 13.81 15.00 11.96
C LEU A 420 12.87 16.06 11.38
N GLY A 421 13.39 17.26 11.07
CA GLY A 421 12.55 18.34 10.52
C GLY A 421 11.78 17.94 9.24
N ARG A 422 12.31 17.00 8.47
CA ARG A 422 11.68 16.44 7.25
C ARG A 422 10.59 15.39 7.53
N SER A 423 10.53 14.85 8.74
CA SER A 423 9.75 13.65 9.08
C SER A 423 8.27 13.96 9.36
N HIS A 424 7.94 15.20 9.70
CA HIS A 424 6.55 15.61 9.99
C HIS A 424 5.65 15.47 8.77
N HIS A 425 4.45 14.92 9.00
CA HIS A 425 3.46 14.67 7.95
C HIS A 425 4.05 13.92 6.75
N TYR A 426 4.78 12.83 7.01
CA TYR A 426 5.47 12.10 5.95
C TYR A 426 4.51 11.25 5.09
N PHE A 427 4.47 11.50 3.78
CA PHE A 427 3.56 10.78 2.88
C PHE A 427 4.25 9.60 2.20
N HIS A 428 4.63 8.62 3.01
CA HIS A 428 5.38 7.43 2.58
C HIS A 428 4.60 6.13 2.86
N SER A 429 3.29 6.21 2.94
CA SER A 429 2.41 5.10 3.34
C SER A 429 0.98 5.33 2.85
N GLY A 430 0.10 4.35 2.97
CA GLY A 430 -1.33 4.41 2.60
C GLY A 430 -2.22 4.16 3.81
N TYR A 431 -3.41 4.79 3.86
CA TYR A 431 -4.39 4.53 4.91
C TYR A 431 -5.82 4.62 4.40
N VAL A 432 -6.14 5.64 3.59
CA VAL A 432 -7.47 5.78 2.98
C VAL A 432 -7.82 4.54 2.19
N ASP A 433 -6.88 4.02 1.41
CA ASP A 433 -7.09 2.83 0.61
C ASP A 433 -7.41 1.59 1.47
N LEU A 434 -6.75 1.44 2.62
CA LEU A 434 -7.01 0.36 3.58
C LEU A 434 -8.42 0.47 4.17
N ILE A 435 -8.87 1.70 4.49
CA ILE A 435 -10.23 1.93 4.96
C ILE A 435 -11.26 1.54 3.90
N VAL A 436 -11.06 1.99 2.65
CA VAL A 436 -12.03 1.75 1.58
C VAL A 436 -12.05 0.28 1.18
N THR A 437 -10.89 -0.35 0.98
CA THR A 437 -10.79 -1.69 0.38
C THR A 437 -10.76 -2.83 1.36
N GLY A 438 -10.26 -2.63 2.58
CA GLY A 438 -10.24 -3.65 3.62
C GLY A 438 -11.33 -3.43 4.66
N PHE A 439 -11.24 -2.35 5.45
CA PHE A 439 -12.15 -2.11 6.58
C PHE A 439 -13.62 -2.05 6.14
N VAL A 440 -13.94 -1.18 5.18
CA VAL A 440 -15.26 -1.12 4.53
C VAL A 440 -15.45 -2.28 3.56
N GLY A 441 -14.37 -2.71 2.90
CA GLY A 441 -14.34 -3.93 2.10
C GLY A 441 -14.73 -3.74 0.63
N ILE A 442 -14.69 -2.53 0.06
CA ILE A 442 -15.02 -2.33 -1.36
C ILE A 442 -13.89 -2.91 -2.22
N ARG A 443 -14.21 -3.92 -3.04
CA ARG A 443 -13.23 -4.58 -3.92
C ARG A 443 -13.42 -4.07 -5.36
N PRO A 444 -12.50 -3.24 -5.89
CA PRO A 444 -12.59 -2.76 -7.28
C PRO A 444 -12.49 -3.91 -8.28
N ARG A 445 -13.31 -3.87 -9.33
CA ARG A 445 -13.42 -4.92 -10.35
C ARG A 445 -13.44 -4.33 -11.76
N GLU A 446 -13.14 -5.19 -12.74
CA GLU A 446 -13.16 -4.84 -14.16
C GLU A 446 -14.59 -4.87 -14.75
N ASP A 447 -15.48 -5.66 -14.14
CA ASP A 447 -16.88 -5.80 -14.56
C ASP A 447 -17.80 -4.83 -13.80
N ASP A 448 -19.07 -4.77 -14.22
CA ASP A 448 -20.08 -3.88 -13.62
C ASP A 448 -20.63 -4.43 -12.27
N VAL A 449 -19.80 -5.07 -11.46
CA VAL A 449 -20.17 -5.67 -10.16
C VAL A 449 -19.58 -4.85 -9.01
N LEU A 450 -20.44 -4.45 -8.07
CA LEU A 450 -20.01 -3.92 -6.78
C LEU A 450 -19.79 -5.09 -5.81
N GLU A 451 -18.54 -5.43 -5.57
CA GLU A 451 -18.14 -6.42 -4.58
C GLU A 451 -17.75 -5.74 -3.27
N VAL A 452 -18.28 -6.27 -2.16
CA VAL A 452 -18.07 -5.73 -0.82
C VAL A 452 -17.86 -6.87 0.16
N ASN A 453 -16.71 -6.90 0.81
CA ASN A 453 -16.36 -7.87 1.83
C ASN A 453 -15.67 -7.17 3.01
N PRO A 454 -16.44 -6.68 3.98
CA PRO A 454 -15.93 -5.85 5.07
C PRO A 454 -15.04 -6.61 6.04
N LEU A 455 -13.93 -5.98 6.44
CA LEU A 455 -13.01 -6.50 7.46
C LEU A 455 -13.08 -5.74 8.78
N ALA A 456 -14.15 -4.97 9.00
CA ALA A 456 -14.45 -4.38 10.31
C ALA A 456 -15.02 -5.44 11.26
N ASP A 457 -14.27 -5.78 12.31
CA ASP A 457 -14.69 -6.80 13.29
C ASP A 457 -15.88 -6.31 14.12
N PRO A 458 -17.05 -6.97 14.05
CA PRO A 458 -18.25 -6.56 14.79
C PRO A 458 -18.09 -6.64 16.30
N SER A 459 -17.06 -7.33 16.82
CA SER A 459 -16.76 -7.37 18.26
C SER A 459 -16.25 -6.02 18.79
N SER A 460 -15.64 -5.20 17.94
CA SER A 460 -15.01 -3.92 18.31
C SER A 460 -15.54 -2.73 17.52
N ILE A 461 -16.17 -2.95 16.37
CA ILE A 461 -16.77 -1.93 15.51
C ILE A 461 -18.29 -2.11 15.48
N SER A 462 -19.01 -1.26 16.20
CA SER A 462 -20.48 -1.31 16.27
C SER A 462 -21.19 -0.70 15.06
N TYR A 463 -20.54 0.23 14.36
CA TYR A 463 -21.01 0.74 13.08
C TYR A 463 -19.87 1.32 12.25
N TYR A 464 -20.07 1.34 10.94
CA TYR A 464 -19.29 2.16 10.02
C TYR A 464 -20.12 2.52 8.79
N ARG A 465 -19.66 3.54 8.07
CA ARG A 465 -20.34 4.04 6.89
C ARG A 465 -19.39 4.78 5.97
N ILE A 466 -19.52 4.56 4.67
CA ILE A 466 -18.84 5.35 3.64
C ILE A 466 -19.85 5.93 2.64
N GLY A 467 -19.55 7.09 2.09
CA GLY A 467 -20.36 7.74 1.07
C GLY A 467 -19.50 8.61 0.14
N SER A 468 -20.13 9.17 -0.90
CA SER A 468 -19.46 10.07 -1.85
C SER A 468 -18.29 9.44 -2.63
N LEU A 469 -18.34 8.13 -2.86
CA LEU A 469 -17.39 7.39 -3.71
C LEU A 469 -17.52 7.79 -5.20
N ILE A 470 -16.45 7.57 -5.95
CA ILE A 470 -16.45 7.67 -7.42
C ILE A 470 -17.46 6.66 -7.97
N ARG A 471 -18.24 7.07 -8.96
CA ARG A 471 -19.04 6.14 -9.78
C ARG A 471 -18.23 5.81 -11.03
N PRO A 472 -17.93 4.54 -11.31
CA PRO A 472 -17.25 4.16 -12.54
C PRO A 472 -18.02 4.69 -13.76
N ARG A 473 -17.30 5.18 -14.78
CA ARG A 473 -17.91 5.52 -16.07
C ARG A 473 -18.37 4.21 -16.72
N LEU A 474 -19.67 3.91 -16.61
CA LEU A 474 -20.28 2.84 -17.41
C LEU A 474 -20.05 3.16 -18.88
N THR A 475 -19.32 2.30 -19.59
CA THR A 475 -19.27 2.37 -21.06
C THR A 475 -20.68 2.17 -21.59
N ALA A 476 -21.01 2.78 -22.74
CA ALA A 476 -22.38 2.91 -23.24
C ALA A 476 -23.11 1.57 -23.57
N ALA A 477 -22.51 0.41 -23.27
CA ALA A 477 -23.09 -0.91 -23.51
C ALA A 477 -23.99 -1.43 -22.37
N SER A 478 -23.95 -0.88 -21.14
CA SER A 478 -24.68 -1.44 -19.99
C SER A 478 -25.62 -0.48 -19.24
N ALA A 479 -25.97 0.67 -19.82
CA ALA A 479 -26.83 1.65 -19.15
C ALA A 479 -28.33 1.26 -19.17
N ARG A 480 -28.75 0.28 -18.36
CA ARG A 480 -30.11 0.16 -17.82
C ARG A 480 -30.13 -0.52 -16.45
N THR A 481 -29.91 0.24 -15.37
CA THR A 481 -30.70 0.18 -14.13
C THR A 481 -30.25 1.24 -13.13
N ASN A 482 -31.19 2.05 -12.65
CA ASN A 482 -31.00 2.99 -11.54
C ASN A 482 -31.03 2.23 -10.20
N TYR A 483 -29.88 2.10 -9.53
CA TYR A 483 -29.83 1.79 -8.09
C TYR A 483 -28.93 2.81 -7.38
N GLY A 484 -29.40 3.36 -6.26
CA GLY A 484 -28.68 4.35 -5.46
C GLY A 484 -27.67 3.69 -4.50
N PRO A 485 -26.45 4.23 -4.34
CA PRO A 485 -25.43 3.61 -3.49
C PRO A 485 -25.50 4.17 -2.07
N TYR A 486 -26.08 3.41 -1.15
CA TYR A 486 -25.83 3.54 0.28
C TYR A 486 -25.72 2.12 0.83
N LEU A 487 -24.55 1.78 1.40
CA LEU A 487 -24.31 0.50 2.03
C LEU A 487 -24.32 0.69 3.55
N ARG A 488 -25.05 -0.18 4.24
CA ARG A 488 -25.15 -0.25 5.70
C ARG A 488 -24.86 -1.67 6.12
N TYR A 489 -23.93 -1.84 7.05
CA TYR A 489 -23.90 -2.98 7.95
C TYR A 489 -24.49 -2.51 9.29
N SER A 490 -25.33 -3.32 9.92
CA SER A 490 -26.04 -3.01 11.18
C SER A 490 -25.83 -4.09 12.21
#